data_AF-A0A1J0VPP1-F1
#
_entry.id   AF-A0A1J0VPP1-F1
#
_cell.length_a   1.000
_cell.length_b   1.000
_cell.length_c   1.000
_cell.angle_alpha   90.00
_cell.angle_beta   90.00
_cell.angle_gamma   90.00
#
_symmetry.space_group_name_H-M   'P 1'
#
loop_
_entity.id
_entity.type
_entity.pdbx_description
1 polymer ?
#
loop_
_entity_poly.entity_id
_entity_poly.type
_entity_poly.pdbx_seq_one_letter_code
_entity_poly.pdbx_strand_id
1 'polypeptide(L)'
;MEHNETKTEATGLAPSVAAALARATRIAADNDRTWVGVEDLLVALLDAPTITPLQLHWQRCERDAMTYSELVEFAKSLVPGRTPSENVPATAATVTFTATGPNAEEFAEAVERA
;
A
#
# COMPACT_ATOMS: atom_id res chain seq x y z
N MET A 1 14.81 11.20 -24.25
CA MET A 1 14.42 11.70 -22.92
C MET A 1 15.04 10.76 -21.92
N GLU A 2 15.65 11.30 -20.87
CA GLU A 2 16.10 10.47 -19.75
C GLU A 2 14.88 10.06 -18.94
N HIS A 3 14.76 8.77 -18.62
CA HIS A 3 13.65 8.23 -17.85
C HIS A 3 14.20 7.78 -16.50
N ASN A 4 13.44 8.04 -15.43
CA ASN A 4 13.72 7.43 -14.14
C ASN A 4 13.13 6.02 -14.13
N GLU A 5 13.86 5.08 -13.55
CA GLU A 5 13.38 3.73 -13.30
C GLU A 5 13.54 3.42 -11.82
N THR A 6 12.53 2.80 -11.22
CA THR A 6 12.55 2.43 -9.81
C THR A 6 12.22 0.95 -9.64
N LYS A 7 12.81 0.34 -8.62
CA LYS A 7 12.54 -1.04 -8.23
C LYS A 7 12.38 -1.10 -6.72
N THR A 8 11.30 -1.71 -6.29
CA THR A 8 11.01 -1.97 -4.87
C THR A 8 10.84 -3.46 -4.67
N GLU A 9 11.58 -4.03 -3.71
CA GLU A 9 11.38 -5.41 -3.27
C GLU A 9 10.97 -5.39 -1.80
N ALA A 10 10.04 -6.26 -1.42
CA ALA A 10 9.54 -6.33 -0.05
C ALA A 10 9.43 -7.79 0.42
N THR A 11 9.82 -8.02 1.67
CA THR A 11 9.73 -9.35 2.31
C THR A 11 8.88 -9.28 3.58
N GLY A 12 8.28 -10.41 3.98
CA GLY A 12 7.41 -10.48 5.16
C GLY A 12 6.02 -9.84 4.99
N LEU A 13 5.63 -9.49 3.76
CA LEU A 13 4.30 -8.96 3.46
C LEU A 13 3.21 -10.04 3.60
N ALA A 14 2.06 -9.68 4.17
CA ALA A 14 0.89 -10.53 4.15
C ALA A 14 0.41 -10.79 2.71
N PRO A 15 -0.15 -11.97 2.39
CA PRO A 15 -0.66 -12.27 1.04
C PRO A 15 -1.69 -11.25 0.51
N SER A 16 -2.47 -10.64 1.41
CA SER A 16 -3.43 -9.58 1.05
C SER A 16 -2.74 -8.32 0.51
N VAL A 17 -1.55 -7.98 1.01
CA VAL A 17 -0.76 -6.85 0.51
C VAL A 17 -0.23 -7.15 -0.90
N ALA A 18 0.30 -8.36 -1.13
CA ALA A 18 0.73 -8.79 -2.46
C ALA A 18 -0.42 -8.76 -3.48
N ALA A 19 -1.62 -9.19 -3.07
CA ALA A 19 -2.82 -9.10 -3.91
C ALA A 19 -3.23 -7.65 -4.22
N ALA A 20 -3.11 -6.74 -3.25
CA ALA A 20 -3.38 -5.31 -3.46
C ALA A 20 -2.37 -4.69 -4.44
N LEU A 21 -1.07 -4.99 -4.31
CA LEU A 21 -0.03 -4.54 -5.24
C LEU A 21 -0.31 -5.04 -6.67
N ALA A 22 -0.61 -6.33 -6.83
CA ALA A 22 -0.95 -6.89 -8.14
C ALA A 22 -2.21 -6.26 -8.76
N ARG A 23 -3.19 -5.84 -7.93
CA ARG A 23 -4.36 -5.11 -8.41
C ARG A 23 -4.00 -3.67 -8.81
N ALA A 24 -3.20 -2.97 -8.02
CA ALA A 24 -2.75 -1.62 -8.34
C ALA A 24 -1.96 -1.58 -9.67
N THR A 25 -1.11 -2.58 -9.93
CA THR A 25 -0.43 -2.72 -11.23
C THR A 25 -1.42 -2.87 -12.38
N ARG A 26 -2.50 -3.64 -12.21
CA ARG A 26 -3.54 -3.76 -13.25
C ARG A 26 -4.29 -2.46 -13.45
N ILE A 27 -4.68 -1.77 -12.38
CA ILE A 27 -5.37 -0.47 -12.47
C ILE A 27 -4.50 0.53 -13.23
N ALA A 28 -3.20 0.62 -12.93
CA ALA A 28 -2.29 1.50 -13.67
C ALA A 28 -2.23 1.12 -15.16
N ALA A 29 -2.10 -0.18 -15.47
CA ALA A 29 -2.06 -0.66 -16.85
C ALA A 29 -3.37 -0.39 -17.61
N ASP A 30 -4.52 -0.58 -16.97
CA ASP A 30 -5.85 -0.31 -17.54
C ASP A 30 -6.05 1.19 -17.84
N ASN A 31 -5.24 2.07 -17.23
CA ASN A 31 -5.19 3.51 -17.48
C ASN A 31 -3.99 3.93 -18.35
N ASP A 32 -3.42 3.01 -19.13
CA ASP A 32 -2.27 3.24 -20.03
C ASP A 32 -1.02 3.81 -19.33
N ARG A 33 -0.87 3.55 -18.03
CA ARG A 33 0.29 3.97 -17.24
C ARG A 33 1.28 2.83 -17.02
N THR A 34 2.56 3.15 -17.15
CA THR A 34 3.68 2.23 -16.89
C THR A 34 4.23 2.31 -15.47
N TRP A 35 3.56 3.03 -14.57
CA TRP A 35 3.99 3.25 -13.19
C TRP A 35 2.79 3.22 -12.24
N VAL A 36 3.01 2.67 -11.05
CA VAL A 36 2.00 2.56 -9.99
C VAL A 36 2.14 3.75 -9.04
N GLY A 37 1.03 4.42 -8.78
CA GLY A 37 0.91 5.53 -7.83
C GLY A 37 0.17 5.13 -6.56
N VAL A 38 0.08 6.08 -5.63
CA VAL A 38 -0.68 5.91 -4.37
C VAL A 38 -2.18 5.83 -4.63
N GLU A 39 -2.66 6.43 -5.73
CA GLU A 39 -4.05 6.40 -6.16
C GLU A 39 -4.46 4.99 -6.61
N ASP A 40 -3.60 4.31 -7.36
CA ASP A 40 -3.84 2.94 -7.81
C ASP A 40 -3.89 1.97 -6.63
N LEU A 41 -3.01 2.18 -5.64
CA LEU A 41 -3.03 1.46 -4.37
C LEU A 41 -4.30 1.74 -3.57
N LEU A 42 -4.73 3.00 -3.49
CA LEU A 42 -5.95 3.37 -2.78
C LEU A 42 -7.17 2.70 -3.42
N VAL A 43 -7.32 2.79 -4.74
CA VAL A 43 -8.40 2.11 -5.46
C VAL A 43 -8.29 0.60 -5.27
N ALA A 44 -7.10 0.01 -5.35
CA ALA A 44 -6.91 -1.42 -5.13
C ALA A 44 -7.36 -1.90 -3.74
N LEU A 45 -7.20 -1.07 -2.71
CA LEU A 45 -7.60 -1.35 -1.33
C LEU A 45 -9.11 -1.15 -1.11
N LEU A 46 -9.71 -0.14 -1.74
CA LEU A 46 -11.12 0.22 -1.53
C LEU A 46 -12.08 -0.53 -2.46
N ASP A 47 -11.71 -0.70 -3.72
CA ASP A 47 -12.51 -1.36 -4.76
C ASP A 47 -12.07 -2.82 -4.95
N ALA A 48 -12.00 -3.56 -3.84
CA ALA A 48 -11.70 -4.97 -3.88
C ALA A 48 -12.96 -5.78 -4.23
N PRO A 49 -12.87 -6.83 -5.07
CA PRO A 49 -13.97 -7.72 -5.41
C PRO A 49 -14.43 -8.59 -4.21
N THR A 50 -13.70 -8.55 -3.10
CA THR A 50 -14.00 -9.24 -1.85
C THR A 50 -14.03 -8.24 -0.71
N ILE A 51 -14.92 -8.44 0.26
CA ILE A 51 -14.98 -7.60 1.47
C ILE A 51 -13.59 -7.55 2.12
N THR A 52 -13.01 -6.34 2.16
CA THR A 52 -11.73 -6.11 2.83
C THR A 52 -11.94 -5.91 4.33
N PRO A 53 -10.92 -6.11 5.18
CA PRO A 53 -10.99 -5.72 6.58
C PRO A 53 -11.40 -4.26 6.76
N LEU A 54 -10.98 -3.39 5.83
CA LEU A 54 -11.35 -1.99 5.79
C LEU A 54 -12.86 -1.81 5.55
N GLN A 55 -13.43 -2.47 4.54
CA GLN A 55 -14.87 -2.44 4.28
C GLN A 55 -15.69 -3.04 5.43
N LEU A 56 -15.22 -4.13 6.04
CA LEU A 56 -15.90 -4.77 7.16
C LEU A 56 -15.91 -3.87 8.41
N HIS A 57 -14.79 -3.24 8.74
CA HIS A 57 -14.71 -2.33 9.88
C HIS A 57 -15.55 -1.07 9.64
N TRP A 58 -15.55 -0.57 8.40
CA TRP A 58 -16.37 0.57 7.99
C TRP A 58 -17.84 0.36 8.30
N GLN A 59 -18.37 -0.79 7.85
CA GLN A 59 -19.76 -1.18 8.09
C GLN A 59 -20.08 -1.31 9.58
N ARG A 60 -19.14 -1.81 10.39
CA ARG A 60 -19.33 -1.96 11.84
C ARG A 60 -19.34 -0.64 12.60
N CYS A 61 -18.68 0.39 12.07
CA CYS A 61 -18.64 1.71 12.69
C CYS A 61 -19.84 2.58 12.30
N GLU A 62 -20.76 2.09 11.47
CA GLU A 62 -21.96 2.81 11.01
C GLU A 62 -21.63 4.23 10.50
N ARG A 63 -20.54 4.36 9.74
CA ARG A 63 -20.08 5.66 9.23
C ARG A 63 -20.64 5.96 7.85
N ASP A 64 -21.13 7.20 7.70
CA ASP A 64 -21.46 7.83 6.42
C ASP A 64 -20.22 8.55 5.86
N ALA A 65 -20.38 9.70 5.20
CA ALA A 65 -19.26 10.45 4.63
C ALA A 65 -18.23 10.87 5.71
N MET A 66 -16.93 10.72 5.39
CA MET A 66 -15.83 11.14 6.25
C MET A 66 -15.06 12.32 5.67
N THR A 67 -14.61 13.19 6.57
CA THR A 67 -13.49 14.10 6.29
C THR A 67 -12.17 13.33 6.15
N TYR A 68 -11.16 13.94 5.54
CA TYR A 68 -9.84 13.33 5.40
C TYR A 68 -9.21 12.95 6.75
N SER A 69 -9.36 13.79 7.77
CA SER A 69 -8.86 13.50 9.12
C SER A 69 -9.55 12.29 9.74
N GLU A 70 -10.85 12.12 9.53
CA GLU A 70 -11.58 10.94 10.01
C GLU A 70 -11.16 9.67 9.27
N LEU A 71 -10.88 9.76 7.96
CA LEU A 71 -10.32 8.64 7.19
C LEU A 71 -8.97 8.20 7.75
N VAL A 72 -8.10 9.15 8.12
CA VAL A 72 -6.81 8.85 8.74
C VAL A 72 -6.98 8.11 10.07
N GLU A 73 -7.85 8.60 10.95
CA GLU A 73 -8.09 7.94 12.24
C GLU A 73 -8.75 6.56 12.09
N PHE A 74 -9.66 6.42 11.12
CA PHE A 74 -10.24 5.13 10.77
C PHE A 74 -9.20 4.15 10.21
N ALA A 75 -8.26 4.61 9.38
CA ALA A 75 -7.17 3.76 8.90
C ALA A 75 -6.25 3.31 10.05
N LYS A 76 -5.98 4.18 11.03
CA LYS A 76 -5.19 3.83 12.22
C LYS A 76 -5.89 2.80 13.13
N SER A 77 -7.22 2.88 13.27
CA SER A 77 -7.96 1.93 14.13
C SER A 77 -7.96 0.49 13.60
N LEU A 78 -7.63 0.30 12.32
CA LEU A 78 -7.49 -1.02 11.69
C LEU A 78 -6.15 -1.71 11.97
N VAL A 79 -5.14 -0.96 12.42
CA VAL A 79 -3.80 -1.53 12.65
C VAL A 79 -3.91 -2.53 13.80
N PRO A 80 -3.63 -3.83 13.56
CA PRO A 80 -3.71 -4.82 14.61
C PRO A 80 -2.72 -4.49 15.74
N GLY A 81 -3.17 -4.60 16.99
CA GLY A 81 -2.29 -4.51 18.15
C GLY A 81 -1.26 -5.64 18.17
N ARG A 82 -0.35 -5.64 19.16
CA ARG A 82 0.64 -6.71 19.31
C ARG A 82 -0.06 -8.07 19.39
N THR A 83 0.11 -8.91 18.38
CA THR A 83 -0.44 -10.27 18.36
C THR A 83 0.46 -11.17 19.21
N PRO A 84 -0.05 -11.78 20.30
CA PRO A 84 0.69 -12.81 21.02
C PRO A 84 0.35 -14.17 20.42
N SER A 85 1.11 -14.66 19.42
CA SER A 85 1.29 -16.12 19.13
C SER A 85 1.82 -16.44 17.72
N GLU A 86 2.57 -17.55 17.67
CA GLU A 86 2.99 -18.54 16.65
C GLU A 86 2.83 -18.32 15.13
N ASN A 87 1.96 -17.44 14.63
CA ASN A 87 1.69 -17.25 13.20
C ASN A 87 2.19 -15.90 12.63
N VAL A 88 3.03 -15.19 13.38
CA VAL A 88 3.69 -13.97 12.93
C VAL A 88 4.96 -14.33 12.14
N PRO A 89 5.30 -13.63 11.05
CA PRO A 89 6.60 -13.79 10.40
C PRO A 89 7.71 -13.69 11.45
N ALA A 90 8.64 -14.64 11.45
CA ALA A 90 9.72 -14.72 12.45
C ALA A 90 10.65 -13.50 12.42
N THR A 91 10.57 -12.68 11.37
CA THR A 91 11.38 -11.49 11.13
C THR A 91 10.51 -10.32 10.70
N ALA A 92 10.96 -9.11 11.00
CA ALA A 92 10.29 -7.89 10.58
C ALA A 92 10.21 -7.82 9.04
N ALA A 93 9.12 -7.24 8.53
CA ALA A 93 9.01 -6.96 7.10
C ALA A 93 10.10 -5.98 6.68
N THR A 94 10.66 -6.16 5.49
CA THR A 94 11.68 -5.27 4.93
C THR A 94 11.23 -4.76 3.57
N VAL A 95 11.67 -3.55 3.23
CA VAL A 95 11.52 -2.96 1.91
C VAL A 95 12.90 -2.50 1.46
N THR A 96 13.32 -2.91 0.27
CA THR A 96 14.50 -2.39 -0.41
C THR A 96 14.06 -1.61 -1.63
N PHE A 97 14.73 -0.48 -1.87
CA PHE A 97 14.41 0.43 -2.96
C PHE A 97 15.68 0.80 -3.72
N THR A 98 15.59 0.80 -5.04
CA THR A 98 16.65 1.29 -5.93
C THR A 98 16.02 2.17 -7.01
N ALA A 99 16.71 3.25 -7.37
CA ALA A 99 16.32 4.12 -8.47
C ALA A 99 17.51 4.37 -9.40
N THR A 100 17.22 4.59 -10.68
CA THR A 100 18.17 5.06 -11.70
C THR A 100 17.54 6.22 -12.47
N GLY A 101 18.38 7.05 -13.09
CA GLY A 101 17.96 8.24 -13.83
C GLY A 101 18.23 9.56 -13.12
N PRO A 102 17.82 10.70 -13.71
CA PRO A 102 18.20 12.04 -13.27
C PRO A 102 17.75 12.39 -11.85
N ASN A 103 16.69 11.75 -11.33
CA ASN A 103 16.12 12.05 -10.01
C ASN A 103 16.32 10.89 -9.01
N ALA A 104 17.22 9.95 -9.30
CA ALA A 104 17.39 8.74 -8.49
C ALA A 104 17.73 9.01 -7.02
N GLU A 105 18.59 10.00 -6.76
CA GLU A 105 19.02 10.39 -5.40
C GLU A 105 17.84 10.97 -4.61
N GLU A 106 17.07 11.88 -5.20
CA GLU A 106 15.87 12.47 -4.58
C GLU A 106 14.84 11.38 -4.21
N PHE A 107 14.63 10.41 -5.11
CA PHE A 107 13.71 9.31 -4.86
C PHE A 107 14.20 8.37 -3.75
N ALA A 108 15.50 8.06 -3.71
CA ALA A 108 16.07 7.24 -2.64
C ALA A 108 15.93 7.91 -1.28
N GLU A 109 16.23 9.21 -1.18
CA GLU A 109 16.08 9.98 0.06
C GLU A 109 14.62 10.09 0.52
N ALA A 110 13.67 10.18 -0.42
CA ALA A 110 12.25 10.23 -0.09
C ALA A 110 11.78 8.90 0.53
N VAL A 111 12.26 7.77 0.01
CA VAL A 111 11.93 6.43 0.53
C VAL A 111 12.61 6.17 1.88
N GLU A 112 13.86 6.62 2.08
CA GLU A 112 14.57 6.45 3.35
C GLU A 112 13.92 7.23 4.51
N ARG A 113 13.22 8.34 4.22
CA ARG A 113 12.55 9.19 5.21
C ARG A 113 11.13 8.75 5.59
N ALA A 114 10.58 7.75 4.90
CA ALA A 114 9.21 7.27 5.10
C ALA A 114 9.08 6.38 6.35
#